data_AF-A0A1B6HHP0-F1
#
_entry.id   AF-A0A1B6HHP0-F1
#
_cell.length_a   1.000
_cell.length_b   1.000
_cell.length_c   1.000
_cell.angle_alpha   90.00
_cell.angle_beta   90.00
_cell.angle_gamma   90.00
#
_symmetry.space_group_name_H-M   'P 1'
#
loop_
_entity.id
_entity.type
_entity.pdbx_description
1 polymer ?
#
loop_
_entity_poly.entity_id
_entity_poly.type
_entity_poly.pdbx_seq_one_letter_code
_entity_poly.pdbx_strand_id
1 'polypeptide(L)'
;NYHVDSLCMKLSSSIFALKRIRAISTAEATRTCYHALFESHLRYGIIFWGGAKQENLKRVLVLQKRALRSMAGLQPRESCRNSFQSLGILTAVSLYILETVDFALKSPLPRNRNFHNYNTRYNSNFNLPIHRTSIFSKKPSYAGAKLYNMLPQSIKEGTPSTLKKRLRQWLADIPLYSM
;
A
#
# COMPACT_ATOMS: atom_id res chain seq x y z
N ASN A 1 -14.20 12.88 6.07
CA ASN A 1 -14.51 11.45 5.80
C ASN A 1 -14.30 10.76 7.12
N TYR A 2 -15.38 10.52 7.87
CA TYR A 2 -15.33 10.23 9.32
C TYR A 2 -14.34 9.12 9.69
N HIS A 3 -14.27 8.06 8.88
CA HIS A 3 -13.31 6.97 9.09
C HIS A 3 -11.84 7.44 9.00
N VAL A 4 -11.48 8.19 7.95
CA VAL A 4 -10.12 8.69 7.76
C VAL A 4 -9.75 9.71 8.83
N ASP A 5 -10.70 10.52 9.26
CA ASP A 5 -10.47 11.50 10.33
C ASP A 5 -10.21 10.79 11.67
N SER A 6 -10.99 9.77 12.01
CA SER A 6 -10.74 8.88 13.17
C SER A 6 -9.39 8.17 13.07
N LEU A 7 -9.04 7.64 11.89
CA LEU A 7 -7.75 7.02 11.63
C LEU A 7 -6.60 8.02 11.88
N CYS A 8 -6.69 9.23 11.34
CA CYS A 8 -5.66 10.26 11.53
C CYS A 8 -5.42 10.61 13.01
N MET A 9 -6.49 10.63 13.82
CA MET A 9 -6.37 10.84 15.27
C MET A 9 -5.60 9.69 15.93
N LYS A 10 -5.96 8.44 15.64
CA LYS A 10 -5.23 7.26 16.16
C LYS A 10 -3.77 7.25 15.74
N LEU A 11 -3.48 7.51 14.46
CA LEU A 11 -2.12 7.58 13.94
C LEU A 11 -1.31 8.69 14.61
N SER A 12 -1.93 9.84 14.92
CA SER A 12 -1.26 10.93 15.63
C SER A 12 -0.88 10.54 17.06
N SER A 13 -1.76 9.84 17.79
CA SER A 13 -1.44 9.27 19.10
C SER A 13 -0.33 8.23 19.02
N SER A 14 -0.35 7.36 17.99
CA SER A 14 0.71 6.38 17.76
C SER A 14 2.08 7.03 17.50
N ILE A 15 2.13 8.17 16.82
CA ILE A 15 3.39 8.91 16.62
C ILE A 15 4.00 9.33 17.95
N PHE A 16 3.18 9.83 18.88
CA PHE A 16 3.65 10.21 20.20
C PHE A 16 4.20 8.99 20.98
N ALA A 17 3.46 7.87 20.97
CA ALA A 17 3.91 6.63 21.59
C ALA A 17 5.26 6.16 21.00
N LEU A 18 5.40 6.19 19.67
CA LEU A 18 6.65 5.81 18.99
C LEU A 18 7.83 6.70 19.38
N LYS A 19 7.60 8.01 19.55
CA LYS A 19 8.62 8.95 20.02
C LYS A 19 9.13 8.57 21.42
N ARG A 20 8.23 8.18 22.33
CA ARG A 20 8.56 7.76 23.69
C ARG A 20 9.29 6.43 23.70
N ILE A 21 8.80 5.45 22.95
CA ILE A 21 9.41 4.12 22.85
C ILE A 21 10.83 4.21 22.29
N ARG A 22 11.06 5.02 21.25
CA ARG A 22 12.40 5.26 20.71
C ARG A 22 13.38 5.77 21.77
N ALA A 23 12.93 6.64 22.68
CA ALA A 23 13.81 7.24 23.68
C ALA A 23 14.31 6.23 24.73
N ILE A 24 13.62 5.09 24.90
CA ILE A 24 13.90 4.11 25.96
C ILE A 24 14.25 2.71 25.42
N SER A 25 14.15 2.47 24.12
CA SER A 25 14.27 1.12 23.53
C SER A 25 15.13 1.09 22.27
N THR A 26 15.40 -0.12 21.77
CA THR A 26 16.19 -0.34 20.55
C THR A 26 15.42 0.04 19.29
N ALA A 27 16.14 0.22 18.17
CA ALA A 27 15.55 0.50 16.87
C ALA A 27 14.60 -0.62 16.40
N GLU A 28 14.93 -1.88 16.71
CA GLU A 28 14.12 -3.06 16.39
C GLU A 28 12.80 -3.09 17.16
N ALA A 29 12.85 -2.78 18.47
CA ALA A 29 11.64 -2.66 19.29
C ALA A 29 10.74 -1.53 18.78
N THR A 30 11.34 -0.37 18.47
CA THR A 30 10.62 0.78 17.91
C THR A 30 9.95 0.43 16.57
N ARG A 31 10.63 -0.33 15.70
CA ARG A 31 10.06 -0.82 14.44
C ARG A 31 8.91 -1.79 14.66
N THR A 32 9.04 -2.72 15.59
CA THR A 32 7.95 -3.64 15.95
C THR A 32 6.73 -2.88 16.48
N CYS A 33 6.94 -1.89 17.36
CA CYS A 33 5.89 -1.01 17.84
C CYS A 33 5.24 -0.20 16.71
N TYR A 34 5.99 0.22 15.69
CA TYR A 34 5.41 0.88 14.51
C TYR A 34 4.45 -0.07 13.78
N HIS A 35 4.85 -1.32 13.54
CA HIS A 35 3.96 -2.28 12.90
C HIS A 35 2.70 -2.55 13.74
N ALA A 36 2.85 -2.65 15.06
CA ALA A 36 1.76 -2.93 15.99
C ALA A 36 0.78 -1.75 16.19
N LEU A 37 1.27 -0.53 16.34
CA LEU A 37 0.47 0.66 16.71
C LEU A 37 0.10 1.56 15.54
N PHE A 38 0.88 1.55 14.46
CA PHE A 38 0.69 2.45 13.32
C PHE A 38 0.23 1.68 12.09
N GLU A 39 1.00 0.68 11.65
CA GLU A 39 0.70 -0.04 10.40
C GLU A 39 -0.56 -0.90 10.51
N SER A 40 -0.83 -1.51 11.67
CA SER A 40 -2.06 -2.30 11.91
C SER A 40 -3.33 -1.47 11.65
N HIS A 41 -3.40 -0.26 12.20
CA HIS A 41 -4.50 0.68 11.98
C HIS A 41 -4.52 1.22 10.55
N LEU A 42 -3.34 1.47 9.97
CA LEU A 42 -3.22 1.92 8.59
C LEU A 42 -3.74 0.87 7.60
N ARG A 43 -3.41 -0.41 7.79
CA ARG A 43 -3.83 -1.50 6.90
C ARG A 43 -5.31 -1.81 7.05
N TYR A 44 -5.89 -1.54 8.21
CA TYR A 44 -7.32 -1.73 8.42
C TYR A 44 -8.14 -0.90 7.43
N GLY A 45 -8.89 -1.59 6.59
CA GLY A 45 -9.79 -0.98 5.61
C GLY A 45 -9.10 -0.20 4.48
N ILE A 46 -7.77 -0.28 4.32
CA ILE A 46 -7.03 0.51 3.32
C ILE A 46 -7.54 0.31 1.90
N ILE A 47 -7.97 -0.91 1.58
CA ILE A 47 -8.59 -1.30 0.32
C ILE A 47 -9.82 -0.42 0.00
N PHE A 48 -10.60 -0.04 1.02
CA PHE A 48 -11.83 0.73 0.86
C PHE A 48 -11.56 2.24 0.84
N TRP A 49 -10.87 2.78 1.85
CA TRP A 49 -10.70 4.22 1.98
C TRP A 49 -9.54 4.78 1.14
N GLY A 50 -8.54 3.94 0.81
CA GLY A 50 -7.37 4.33 0.02
C GLY A 50 -7.70 4.65 -1.45
N GLY A 51 -8.71 3.98 -2.02
CA GLY A 51 -9.20 4.25 -3.38
C GLY A 51 -10.22 5.38 -3.47
N ALA A 52 -10.73 5.88 -2.34
CA ALA A 52 -11.84 6.84 -2.34
C ALA A 52 -11.43 8.23 -2.84
N LYS A 53 -10.40 8.81 -2.22
CA LYS A 53 -9.82 10.13 -2.58
C LYS A 53 -8.31 10.09 -2.38
N GLN A 54 -7.56 10.58 -3.38
CA GLN A 54 -6.10 10.66 -3.32
C GLN A 54 -5.61 11.52 -2.14
N GLU A 55 -6.39 12.53 -1.77
CA GLU A 55 -6.11 13.39 -0.61
C GLU A 55 -6.02 12.61 0.71
N ASN A 56 -6.81 11.54 0.89
CA ASN A 56 -6.77 10.72 2.09
C ASN A 56 -5.41 10.03 2.24
N LEU A 57 -4.91 9.42 1.15
CA LEU A 57 -3.59 8.80 1.12
C LEU A 57 -2.49 9.83 1.37
N LYS A 58 -2.61 11.04 0.80
CA LYS A 58 -1.65 12.13 1.05
C LYS A 58 -1.63 12.53 2.52
N ARG A 59 -2.78 12.74 3.16
CA ARG A 59 -2.89 13.09 4.59
C ARG A 59 -2.23 12.02 5.47
N VAL A 60 -2.53 10.75 5.21
CA VAL A 60 -1.97 9.63 5.95
C VAL A 60 -0.46 9.48 5.71
N LEU A 61 0.01 9.68 4.47
CA LEU A 61 1.43 9.66 4.14
C LEU A 61 2.21 10.77 4.86
N VAL A 62 1.62 11.94 5.07
CA VAL A 62 2.22 13.01 5.88
C VAL A 62 2.40 12.55 7.34
N LEU A 63 1.38 11.94 7.95
CA LEU A 63 1.50 11.37 9.29
C LEU A 63 2.53 10.25 9.36
N GLN A 64 2.56 9.36 8.36
CA GLN A 64 3.53 8.29 8.27
C GLN A 64 4.96 8.83 8.18
N LYS A 65 5.20 9.88 7.39
CA LYS A 65 6.50 10.56 7.32
C LYS A 65 6.87 11.21 8.65
N ARG A 66 5.92 11.75 9.42
CA ARG A 66 6.18 12.26 10.78
C ARG A 66 6.58 11.14 11.73
N ALA A 67 5.93 9.98 11.66
CA ALA A 67 6.30 8.78 12.41
C ALA A 67 7.74 8.36 12.08
N LEU A 68 8.07 8.23 10.79
CA LEU A 68 9.41 7.86 10.34
C LEU A 68 10.48 8.84 10.81
N ARG A 69 10.24 10.16 10.72
CA ARG A 69 11.17 11.16 11.24
C ARG A 69 11.40 10.98 12.74
N SER A 70 10.33 10.74 13.49
CA SER A 70 10.44 10.49 14.92
C SER A 70 11.23 9.22 15.23
N MET A 71 11.11 8.17 14.42
CA MET A 71 11.82 6.89 14.59
C MET A 71 13.29 6.97 14.18
N ALA A 72 13.58 7.58 13.04
CA ALA A 72 14.93 7.65 12.47
C ALA A 72 15.74 8.88 12.91
N GLY A 73 15.13 9.85 13.62
CA GLY A 73 15.82 11.06 14.08
C GLY A 73 16.13 12.08 12.99
N LEU A 74 15.37 12.02 11.90
CA LEU A 74 15.57 12.89 10.73
C LEU A 74 15.19 14.34 11.03
N GLN A 75 15.83 15.25 10.32
CA GLN A 75 15.49 16.67 10.37
C GLN A 75 14.13 16.96 9.69
N PRO A 76 13.44 18.07 10.03
CA PRO A 76 12.11 18.36 9.48
C PRO A 76 12.03 18.37 7.95
N ARG A 77 13.07 18.89 7.28
CA ARG A 77 13.14 19.02 5.81
C ARG A 77 13.84 17.84 5.12
N GLU A 78 14.37 16.90 5.89
CA GLU A 78 15.09 15.75 5.35
C GLU A 78 14.15 14.77 4.65
N SER A 79 14.64 14.13 3.59
CA SER A 79 13.89 13.15 2.80
C SER A 79 13.72 11.85 3.58
N CYS A 80 12.48 11.37 3.69
CA CYS A 80 12.19 10.08 4.32
C CYS A 80 12.37 8.88 3.37
N ARG A 81 12.73 9.08 2.09
CA ARG A 81 12.77 7.98 1.10
C ARG A 81 13.73 6.86 1.53
N ASN A 82 14.96 7.23 1.88
CA ASN A 82 15.98 6.28 2.31
C ASN A 82 15.57 5.59 3.62
N SER A 83 14.88 6.30 4.51
CA SER A 83 14.40 5.73 5.78
C SER A 83 13.25 4.74 5.60
N PHE A 84 12.41 4.88 4.57
CA PHE A 84 11.43 3.85 4.23
C PHE A 84 12.12 2.55 3.81
N GLN A 85 13.15 2.65 2.98
CA GLN A 85 13.95 1.50 2.52
C GLN A 85 14.73 0.87 3.67
N SER A 86 15.48 1.66 4.44
CA SER A 86 16.34 1.15 5.53
C SER A 86 15.55 0.48 6.65
N LEU A 87 14.35 1.01 6.97
CA LEU A 87 13.45 0.41 7.94
C LEU A 87 12.58 -0.71 7.34
N GLY A 88 12.62 -0.94 6.03
CA GLY A 88 11.75 -1.89 5.34
C GLY A 88 10.25 -1.61 5.58
N ILE A 89 9.88 -0.34 5.66
CA ILE A 89 8.50 0.12 5.87
C ILE A 89 7.90 0.50 4.52
N LEU A 90 6.73 -0.05 4.21
CA LEU A 90 5.98 0.33 3.01
C LEU A 90 5.25 1.65 3.24
N THR A 91 5.22 2.51 2.21
CA THR A 91 4.38 3.71 2.24
C THR A 91 2.89 3.34 2.23
N ALA A 92 2.03 4.25 2.68
CA ALA A 92 0.57 4.06 2.61
C ALA A 92 0.08 3.75 1.18
N VAL A 93 0.73 4.35 0.17
CA VAL A 93 0.43 4.09 -1.25
C VAL A 93 0.84 2.67 -1.63
N SER A 94 2.06 2.26 -1.27
CA SER A 94 2.54 0.90 -1.52
C SER A 94 1.66 -0.15 -0.82
N LEU A 95 1.23 0.10 0.41
CA LEU A 95 0.29 -0.78 1.13
C LEU A 95 -1.05 -0.89 0.42
N TYR A 96 -1.59 0.22 -0.07
CA TYR A 96 -2.83 0.20 -0.85
C TYR A 96 -2.69 -0.65 -2.13
N ILE A 97 -1.61 -0.47 -2.88
CA ILE A 97 -1.34 -1.26 -4.09
C ILE A 97 -1.21 -2.75 -3.75
N LEU A 98 -0.44 -3.09 -2.71
CA LEU A 98 -0.23 -4.48 -2.29
C LEU A 98 -1.55 -5.17 -1.92
N GLU A 99 -2.36 -4.53 -1.07
CA GLU A 99 -3.60 -5.13 -0.55
C GLU A 99 -4.70 -5.19 -1.63
N THR A 100 -4.79 -4.18 -2.51
CA THR A 100 -5.77 -4.21 -3.61
C THR A 100 -5.43 -5.23 -4.68
N VAL A 101 -4.14 -5.38 -5.03
CA VAL A 101 -3.70 -6.42 -5.97
C VAL A 101 -3.90 -7.82 -5.37
N ASP A 102 -3.56 -8.03 -4.10
CA ASP A 102 -3.80 -9.30 -3.41
C ASP A 102 -5.31 -9.64 -3.38
N PHE A 103 -6.16 -8.64 -3.15
CA PHE A 103 -7.61 -8.81 -3.21
C PHE A 103 -8.09 -9.21 -4.61
N ALA A 104 -7.60 -8.55 -5.67
CA ALA A 104 -7.96 -8.88 -7.04
C ALA A 104 -7.51 -10.29 -7.45
N LEU A 105 -6.34 -10.75 -6.97
CA LEU A 105 -5.83 -12.10 -7.23
C LEU A 105 -6.67 -13.20 -6.58
N LYS A 106 -7.24 -12.92 -5.41
CA LYS A 106 -8.12 -13.85 -4.69
C LYS A 106 -9.57 -13.80 -5.18
N SER A 107 -9.94 -12.71 -5.85
CA SER A 107 -11.28 -12.55 -6.42
C SER A 107 -11.42 -13.36 -7.72
N PRO A 108 -12.60 -13.95 -8.00
CA PRO A 108 -12.85 -14.70 -9.23
C PRO A 108 -13.08 -13.74 -10.42
N LEU A 109 -12.06 -12.94 -10.74
CA LEU A 109 -12.11 -11.98 -11.85
C LEU A 109 -11.69 -12.64 -13.16
N PRO A 110 -12.38 -12.36 -14.27
CA PRO A 110 -12.06 -12.98 -15.54
C PRO A 110 -10.74 -12.43 -16.08
N ARG A 111 -9.94 -13.31 -16.70
CA ARG A 111 -8.69 -12.95 -17.38
C ARG A 111 -8.91 -12.93 -18.89
N ASN A 112 -8.03 -12.25 -19.61
CA ASN A 112 -8.13 -12.18 -21.07
C ASN A 112 -8.06 -13.56 -21.75
N ARG A 113 -7.30 -14.50 -21.18
CA ARG A 113 -7.25 -15.90 -21.66
C ARG A 113 -8.60 -16.63 -21.63
N ASN A 114 -9.57 -16.16 -20.84
CA ASN A 114 -10.88 -16.80 -20.75
C ASN A 114 -11.78 -16.46 -21.95
N PHE A 115 -11.41 -15.46 -22.76
CA PHE A 115 -12.21 -14.97 -23.90
C PHE A 115 -11.59 -15.27 -25.26
N HIS A 116 -10.34 -15.76 -25.30
CA HIS A 116 -9.62 -16.04 -26.54
C HIS A 116 -8.98 -17.42 -26.48
N ASN A 117 -9.10 -18.19 -27.57
CA ASN A 117 -8.52 -19.53 -27.68
C ASN A 117 -7.04 -19.54 -28.08
N TYR A 118 -6.44 -18.36 -28.28
CA TYR A 118 -5.03 -18.20 -28.68
C TYR A 118 -4.27 -17.32 -27.69
N ASN A 119 -2.95 -17.51 -27.63
CA ASN A 119 -2.10 -16.78 -26.69
C ASN A 119 -1.86 -15.35 -27.16
N THR A 120 -2.45 -14.39 -26.46
CA THR A 120 -2.15 -12.96 -26.61
C THR A 120 -1.05 -12.53 -25.65
N ARG A 121 -0.30 -11.49 -26.02
CA ARG A 121 0.79 -10.90 -25.19
C ARG A 121 0.31 -10.48 -23.78
N TYR A 122 -0.99 -10.23 -23.61
CA TYR A 122 -1.63 -9.83 -22.36
C TYR A 122 -2.68 -10.85 -21.86
N ASN A 123 -2.56 -12.14 -22.23
CA ASN A 123 -3.53 -13.18 -21.86
C ASN A 123 -3.70 -13.34 -20.33
N SER A 124 -2.64 -13.05 -19.57
CA SER A 124 -2.56 -13.17 -18.13
C SER A 124 -3.13 -11.95 -17.40
N ASN A 125 -3.32 -10.82 -18.07
CA ASN A 125 -3.96 -9.64 -17.50
C ASN A 125 -5.44 -9.90 -17.19
N PHE A 126 -5.96 -9.18 -16.20
CA PHE A 126 -7.39 -9.16 -15.92
C PHE A 126 -8.13 -8.44 -17.04
N ASN A 127 -9.30 -8.98 -17.41
CA ASN A 127 -10.21 -8.28 -18.29
C ASN A 127 -10.95 -7.20 -17.48
N LEU A 128 -10.81 -5.94 -17.92
CA LEU A 128 -11.42 -4.79 -17.26
C LEU A 128 -12.67 -4.38 -18.03
N PRO A 129 -13.88 -4.59 -17.48
CA PRO A 129 -15.09 -4.20 -18.18
C PRO A 129 -15.17 -2.68 -18.34
N ILE A 130 -15.73 -2.27 -19.49
CA ILE A 130 -16.01 -0.87 -19.78
C ILE A 130 -17.08 -0.38 -18.81
N HIS A 131 -16.88 0.82 -18.27
CA HIS A 131 -17.77 1.41 -17.29
C HIS A 131 -17.76 2.93 -17.43
N ARG A 132 -18.84 3.59 -16.98
CA ARG A 132 -19.03 5.04 -17.11
C ARG A 132 -18.81 5.82 -15.82
N THR A 133 -18.86 5.15 -14.65
CA THR A 133 -18.87 5.83 -13.35
C THR A 133 -17.52 5.71 -12.62
N SER A 134 -17.05 6.81 -12.04
CA SER A 134 -15.83 6.81 -11.23
C SER A 134 -15.93 5.87 -10.03
N ILE A 135 -17.12 5.70 -9.45
CA ILE A 135 -17.35 4.76 -8.34
C ILE A 135 -16.99 3.32 -8.76
N PHE A 136 -17.34 2.92 -9.99
CA PHE A 136 -16.98 1.60 -10.49
C PHE A 136 -15.46 1.43 -10.61
N SER A 137 -14.74 2.45 -11.11
CA SER A 137 -13.28 2.41 -11.19
C SER A 137 -12.58 2.29 -9.82
N LYS A 138 -13.25 2.78 -8.76
CA LYS A 138 -12.74 2.78 -7.39
C LYS A 138 -13.06 1.51 -6.61
N LYS A 139 -13.90 0.61 -7.17
CA LYS A 139 -14.18 -0.68 -6.53
C LYS A 139 -12.87 -1.43 -6.32
N PRO A 140 -12.62 -2.01 -5.13
CA PRO A 140 -11.40 -2.75 -4.83
C PRO A 140 -10.98 -3.78 -5.88
N SER A 141 -11.94 -4.55 -6.39
CA SER A 141 -11.71 -5.56 -7.42
C SER A 141 -11.22 -4.93 -8.74
N TYR A 142 -11.89 -3.86 -9.20
CA TYR A 142 -11.52 -3.16 -10.42
C TYR A 142 -10.18 -2.44 -10.28
N ALA A 143 -10.00 -1.68 -9.19
CA ALA A 143 -8.77 -0.94 -8.91
C ALA A 143 -7.57 -1.89 -8.79
N GLY A 144 -7.71 -2.99 -8.05
CA GLY A 144 -6.68 -4.02 -7.90
C GLY A 144 -6.34 -4.71 -9.22
N ALA A 145 -7.35 -5.04 -10.04
CA ALA A 145 -7.14 -5.60 -11.37
C ALA A 145 -6.42 -4.63 -12.32
N LYS A 146 -6.80 -3.34 -12.27
CA LYS A 146 -6.15 -2.28 -13.04
C LYS A 146 -4.69 -2.09 -12.62
N LEU A 147 -4.42 -2.04 -11.31
CA LEU A 147 -3.06 -1.94 -10.77
C LEU A 147 -2.23 -3.15 -11.12
N TYR A 148 -2.79 -4.37 -11.02
CA TYR A 148 -2.12 -5.59 -11.45
C TYR A 148 -1.71 -5.51 -12.92
N ASN A 149 -2.60 -5.07 -13.80
CA ASN A 149 -2.31 -4.96 -15.23
C ASN A 149 -1.14 -4.00 -15.52
N MET A 150 -0.94 -2.98 -14.68
CA MET A 150 0.18 -2.02 -14.77
C MET A 150 1.51 -2.55 -14.24
N LEU A 151 1.52 -3.67 -13.49
CA LEU A 151 2.76 -4.22 -12.94
C LEU A 151 3.71 -4.72 -14.05
N PRO A 152 5.03 -4.58 -13.87
CA PRO A 152 6.03 -5.20 -14.73
C PRO A 152 5.86 -6.72 -14.82
N GLN A 153 6.18 -7.28 -15.99
CA GLN A 153 6.05 -8.72 -16.24
C GLN A 153 6.91 -9.57 -15.28
N SER A 154 8.10 -9.08 -14.91
CA SER A 154 9.01 -9.72 -13.95
C SER A 154 8.38 -9.98 -12.57
N ILE A 155 7.41 -9.16 -12.15
CA ILE A 155 6.68 -9.36 -10.89
C ILE A 155 5.51 -10.34 -11.09
N LYS A 156 4.92 -10.36 -12.29
CA LYS A 156 3.73 -11.16 -12.63
C LYS A 156 4.04 -12.64 -12.87
N GLU A 157 5.22 -12.97 -13.38
CA GLU A 157 5.66 -14.34 -13.68
C GLU A 157 5.59 -15.23 -12.43
N GLY A 158 5.21 -16.50 -12.50
CA GLY A 158 5.19 -17.40 -11.32
C GLY A 158 3.84 -17.49 -10.57
N THR A 159 3.87 -18.02 -9.34
CA THR A 159 2.63 -18.38 -8.61
C THR A 159 1.99 -17.18 -7.87
N PRO A 160 0.65 -17.17 -7.69
CA PRO A 160 -0.02 -16.11 -6.94
C PRO A 160 0.49 -15.95 -5.49
N SER A 161 0.87 -17.05 -4.84
CA SER A 161 1.42 -17.05 -3.49
C SER A 161 2.78 -16.36 -3.39
N THR A 162 3.63 -16.52 -4.40
CA THR A 162 4.95 -15.86 -4.45
C THR A 162 4.87 -14.43 -4.98
N LEU A 163 3.80 -14.09 -5.71
CA LEU A 163 3.59 -12.75 -6.25
C LEU A 163 3.45 -11.71 -5.14
N LYS A 164 2.66 -11.99 -4.09
CA LYS A 164 2.51 -11.07 -2.96
C LYS A 164 3.86 -10.74 -2.31
N LYS A 165 4.73 -11.75 -2.13
CA LYS A 165 6.07 -11.57 -1.55
C LYS A 165 6.95 -10.70 -2.45
N ARG A 166 6.98 -10.96 -3.76
CA ARG A 166 7.79 -10.19 -4.73
C ARG A 166 7.28 -8.77 -4.89
N LEU A 167 5.97 -8.57 -4.97
CA LEU A 167 5.37 -7.25 -5.02
C LEU A 167 5.71 -6.44 -3.75
N ARG A 168 5.65 -7.08 -2.57
CA ARG A 168 6.07 -6.45 -1.32
C ARG A 168 7.54 -6.02 -1.35
N GLN A 169 8.42 -6.88 -1.85
CA GLN A 169 9.86 -6.58 -1.95
C GLN A 169 10.11 -5.42 -2.92
N TRP A 170 9.54 -5.50 -4.12
CA TRP A 170 9.64 -4.44 -5.12
C TRP A 170 9.12 -3.07 -4.63
N LEU A 171 8.00 -3.08 -3.89
CA LEU A 171 7.44 -1.86 -3.29
C LEU A 171 8.22 -1.33 -2.08
N ALA A 172 9.04 -2.17 -1.43
CA ALA A 172 9.94 -1.76 -0.36
C ALA A 172 11.17 -1.05 -0.95
N ASP A 173 11.67 -1.54 -2.08
CA ASP A 173 12.79 -0.95 -2.80
C ASP A 173 12.42 0.40 -3.44
N ILE A 174 11.15 0.56 -3.87
CA ILE A 174 10.66 1.77 -4.53
C ILE A 174 9.58 2.45 -3.67
N PRO A 175 9.94 3.38 -2.77
CA PRO A 175 8.95 4.07 -1.94
C PRO A 175 8.10 5.04 -2.78
N LEU A 176 6.86 4.63 -3.07
CA LEU A 176 5.89 5.43 -3.85
C LEU A 176 5.17 6.45 -2.95
N TYR A 177 5.11 7.71 -3.40
CA TYR A 177 4.39 8.78 -2.69
C TYR A 177 3.07 9.18 -3.35
N SER A 178 2.82 8.68 -4.54
CA SER A 178 1.61 8.91 -5.32
C SER A 178 1.26 7.64 -6.10
N MET A 179 -0.05 7.46 -6.34
CA MET A 179 -0.56 6.55 -7.36
C MET A 179 -0.48 7.19 -8.73
#